data_AF-A0A847MXE7-F1
#
_entry.id   AF-A0A847MXE7-F1
#
_cell.length_a   1.000
_cell.length_b   1.000
_cell.length_c   1.000
_cell.angle_alpha   90.00
_cell.angle_beta   90.00
_cell.angle_gamma   90.00
#
_symmetry.space_group_name_H-M   'P 1'
#
loop_
_entity.id
_entity.type
_entity.pdbx_description
1 polymer ?
#
loop_
_entity_poly.entity_id
_entity_poly.type
_entity_poly.pdbx_seq_one_letter_code
_entity_poly.pdbx_strand_id
1 'polypeptide(L)'
;MMDTRASESRPASAPTVLADLAPTPGGEALVIEVECRTSPRASRGKRHPVTIASDWSVTTPHDIEAERVAIAFGAYTSCVALVDETVPAFRESLALLTRRTRPRLRRGQASWRLPEDAEVARCCIGVTFPNPAKALRHLRSLDHLVGASEAPAWQLRQVFSQVEQAWGSWEGRPHVGPEVTSLVREAGGVTDLWHCGVHPDEISRMAAVADVVDEPLPVSFYLAMAFGEADPDWLRQALRHRPDPDVAAWLAGLDRLAQVGDGDTWGRWLAHGLPRNAVRSLVRAGVDPALVDDVARATGWRPERAARNLAAWTELDCRPGVAEFAALARHQVSDVRVSSDLIDELIDEMGSLVKDSVWSPVALSRTEVAVMLAVLGNRVAVLNAVHAGVRGVAGLDDYVFGEAR
;
A
#
# COMPACT_ATOMS: atom_id res chain seq x y z
N MET A 1 19.17 1.74 32.38
CA MET A 1 18.83 2.83 31.46
C MET A 1 17.61 2.38 30.70
N MET A 2 16.44 2.91 31.10
CA MET A 2 15.15 2.61 30.47
C MET A 2 15.04 3.46 29.20
N ASP A 3 15.01 2.79 28.05
CA ASP A 3 14.81 3.45 26.76
C ASP A 3 13.31 3.76 26.59
N THR A 4 12.98 5.01 26.82
CA THR A 4 11.65 5.58 26.61
C THR A 4 11.48 5.79 25.12
N ARG A 5 10.91 4.80 24.42
CA ARG A 5 10.37 5.03 23.08
C ARG A 5 9.23 6.02 23.20
N ALA A 6 9.51 7.27 22.85
CA ALA A 6 8.50 8.26 22.57
C ALA A 6 7.58 7.69 21.48
N SER A 7 6.39 7.30 21.89
CA SER A 7 5.26 7.05 21.02
C SER A 7 4.94 8.39 20.38
N GLU A 8 5.54 8.68 19.23
CA GLU A 8 5.11 9.77 18.38
C GLU A 8 3.67 9.46 17.97
N SER A 9 2.74 10.10 18.68
CA SER A 9 1.34 10.18 18.35
C SER A 9 1.24 10.82 16.97
N ARG A 10 1.14 9.99 15.93
CA ARG A 10 0.70 10.39 14.60
C ARG A 10 -0.61 11.18 14.77
N PRO A 11 -0.81 12.28 14.04
CA PRO A 11 -2.08 13.00 14.10
C PRO A 11 -3.21 12.03 13.79
N ALA A 12 -4.28 12.12 14.59
CA ALA A 12 -5.53 11.43 14.36
C ALA A 12 -5.92 11.53 12.88
N SER A 13 -6.55 10.48 12.34
CA SER A 13 -7.24 10.58 11.04
C SER A 13 -7.91 11.94 10.97
N ALA A 14 -7.61 12.74 9.94
CA ALA A 14 -8.29 14.00 9.74
C ALA A 14 -9.80 13.72 9.92
N PRO A 15 -10.50 14.45 10.81
CA PRO A 15 -11.91 14.25 11.00
C PRO A 15 -12.55 14.44 9.64
N THR A 16 -13.04 13.34 9.07
CA THR A 16 -13.84 13.40 7.86
C THR A 16 -15.05 14.18 8.30
N VAL A 17 -15.18 15.41 7.80
CA VAL A 17 -16.39 16.20 7.93
C VAL A 17 -17.52 15.22 7.61
N LEU A 18 -18.44 15.00 8.55
CA LEU A 18 -19.74 14.43 8.26
C LEU A 18 -20.33 15.38 7.21
N ALA A 19 -20.00 15.16 5.94
CA ALA A 19 -20.62 15.82 4.81
C ALA A 19 -22.12 15.65 5.03
N ASP A 20 -22.90 16.69 4.73
CA ASP A 20 -24.33 16.88 5.00
C ASP A 20 -25.21 15.70 4.53
N LEU A 21 -25.05 14.53 5.14
CA LEU A 21 -25.85 13.36 4.88
C LEU A 21 -27.17 13.61 5.58
N ALA A 22 -28.23 13.68 4.79
CA ALA A 22 -29.58 13.73 5.29
C ALA A 22 -30.07 12.32 5.65
N PRO A 23 -31.18 12.20 6.38
CA PRO A 23 -31.80 10.91 6.68
C PRO A 23 -32.26 10.12 5.45
N THR A 24 -32.46 10.78 4.31
CA THR A 24 -32.80 10.17 3.00
C THR A 24 -31.81 10.58 1.91
N PRO A 25 -31.67 9.81 0.82
CA PRO A 25 -30.77 10.16 -0.28
C PRO A 25 -31.08 11.51 -0.95
N GLY A 26 -32.36 11.91 -0.97
CA GLY A 26 -32.84 13.13 -1.62
C GLY A 26 -32.75 14.39 -0.75
N GLY A 27 -32.29 14.29 0.49
CA GLY A 27 -32.26 15.44 1.40
C GLY A 27 -33.57 15.70 2.15
N GLU A 28 -34.61 14.90 1.90
CA GLU A 28 -35.93 15.05 2.52
C GLU A 28 -35.98 14.47 3.93
N ALA A 29 -36.99 14.88 4.70
CA ALA A 29 -37.27 14.29 6.00
C ALA A 29 -37.66 12.81 5.87
N LEU A 30 -37.13 11.99 6.78
CA LEU A 30 -37.48 10.57 6.86
C LEU A 30 -38.61 10.38 7.85
N VAL A 31 -39.73 9.79 7.40
CA VAL A 31 -40.83 9.37 8.29
C VAL A 31 -40.72 7.86 8.53
N ILE A 32 -40.64 7.46 9.79
CA ILE A 32 -40.59 6.06 10.22
C ILE A 32 -41.65 5.76 11.26
N GLU A 33 -42.15 4.52 11.27
CA GLU A 33 -42.99 4.00 12.33
C GLU A 33 -42.13 3.37 13.43
N VAL A 34 -42.21 3.90 14.64
CA VAL A 34 -41.46 3.38 15.80
C VAL A 34 -42.40 2.73 16.81
N GLU A 35 -41.91 1.71 17.50
CA GLU A 35 -42.65 1.10 18.60
C GLU A 35 -42.23 1.74 19.94
N CYS A 36 -43.14 2.46 20.58
CA CYS A 36 -42.91 3.07 21.89
C CYS A 36 -43.23 2.11 23.03
N ARG A 37 -42.25 1.88 23.90
CA ARG A 37 -42.34 1.06 25.11
C ARG A 37 -42.14 1.91 26.36
N THR A 38 -42.98 1.66 27.35
CA THR A 38 -42.93 2.32 28.67
C THR A 38 -42.33 1.42 29.77
N SER A 39 -41.83 0.24 29.39
CA SER A 39 -41.12 -0.68 30.28
C SER A 39 -40.00 -1.38 29.53
N PRO A 40 -38.82 -1.57 30.14
CA PRO A 40 -37.70 -2.26 29.50
C PRO A 40 -37.96 -3.76 29.30
N ARG A 41 -38.93 -4.33 30.02
CA ARG A 41 -39.33 -5.75 29.89
C ARG A 41 -40.43 -5.96 28.84
N ALA A 42 -40.98 -4.89 28.28
CA ALA A 42 -42.04 -5.00 27.29
C ALA A 42 -41.48 -5.58 25.98
N SER A 43 -42.13 -6.62 25.46
CA SER A 43 -41.82 -7.19 24.14
C SER A 43 -42.57 -6.49 23.00
N ARG A 44 -43.58 -5.68 23.32
CA ARG A 44 -44.38 -4.88 22.38
C ARG A 44 -44.76 -3.53 22.99
N GLY A 45 -45.08 -2.58 22.12
CA GLY A 45 -45.44 -1.21 22.46
C GLY A 45 -46.47 -0.63 21.50
N LYS A 46 -46.84 0.65 21.73
CA LYS A 46 -47.72 1.38 20.81
C LYS A 46 -46.89 1.93 19.65
N ARG A 47 -47.36 1.75 18.42
CA ARG A 47 -46.70 2.31 17.24
C ARG A 47 -47.20 3.72 16.94
N HIS A 48 -46.29 4.57 16.48
CA HIS A 48 -46.61 5.90 15.99
C HIS A 48 -45.54 6.38 15.01
N PRO A 49 -45.87 7.35 14.15
CA PRO A 49 -44.89 7.95 13.26
C PRO A 49 -43.92 8.83 14.03
N VAL A 50 -42.69 8.90 13.54
CA VAL A 50 -41.64 9.83 13.92
C VAL A 50 -41.04 10.41 12.65
N THR A 51 -40.79 11.72 12.67
CA THR A 51 -40.14 12.42 11.56
C THR A 51 -38.73 12.79 11.97
N ILE A 52 -37.74 12.36 11.18
CA ILE A 52 -36.35 12.80 11.28
C ILE A 52 -36.13 13.81 10.16
N ALA A 53 -35.99 15.09 10.50
CA ALA A 53 -35.80 16.16 9.53
C ALA A 53 -34.37 16.13 8.94
N SER A 54 -34.16 16.89 7.86
CA SER A 54 -32.87 16.97 7.15
C SER A 54 -31.73 17.49 8.01
N ASP A 55 -32.03 18.28 9.05
CA ASP A 55 -31.08 18.79 10.06
C ASP A 55 -30.85 17.80 11.22
N TRP A 56 -31.43 16.60 11.12
CA TRP A 56 -31.43 15.54 12.12
C TRP A 56 -32.27 15.81 13.38
N SER A 57 -33.07 16.88 13.40
CA SER A 57 -34.07 17.05 14.46
C SER A 57 -35.15 15.97 14.36
N VAL A 58 -35.62 15.51 15.52
CA VAL A 58 -36.60 14.42 15.61
C VAL A 58 -37.90 14.94 16.19
N THR A 59 -38.98 14.81 15.43
CA THR A 59 -40.33 15.14 15.88
C THR A 59 -41.10 13.87 16.20
N THR A 60 -41.62 13.79 17.43
CA THR A 60 -42.48 12.69 17.89
C THR A 60 -43.82 13.24 18.40
N PRO A 61 -44.88 12.41 18.53
CA PRO A 61 -46.13 12.83 19.16
C PRO A 61 -46.03 13.06 20.67
N HIS A 62 -44.86 12.81 21.27
CA HIS A 62 -44.64 12.90 22.71
C HIS A 62 -43.86 14.17 23.07
N ASP A 63 -44.08 14.65 24.29
CA ASP A 63 -43.25 15.71 24.89
C ASP A 63 -41.96 15.09 25.43
N ILE A 64 -40.89 15.14 24.62
CA ILE A 64 -39.60 14.52 24.93
C ILE A 64 -38.98 15.12 26.19
N GLU A 65 -39.19 16.41 26.48
CA GLU A 65 -38.64 17.02 27.70
C GLU A 65 -39.37 16.50 28.94
N ALA A 66 -40.70 16.38 28.88
CA ALA A 66 -41.48 15.77 29.97
C ALA A 66 -41.08 14.29 30.18
N GLU A 67 -40.82 13.55 29.09
CA GLU A 67 -40.35 12.16 29.19
C GLU A 67 -38.95 12.04 29.78
N ARG A 68 -38.01 12.95 29.45
CA ARG A 68 -36.69 13.00 30.09
C ARG A 68 -36.80 13.26 31.59
N VAL A 69 -37.69 14.17 32.01
CA VAL A 69 -37.99 14.39 33.43
C VAL A 69 -38.51 13.10 34.06
N ALA A 70 -39.44 12.39 33.42
CA ALA A 70 -39.95 11.12 33.92
C ALA A 70 -38.85 10.05 34.06
N ILE A 71 -37.93 9.95 33.09
CA ILE A 71 -36.75 9.06 33.18
C ILE A 71 -35.89 9.42 34.38
N ALA A 72 -35.67 10.71 34.65
CA ALA A 72 -34.91 11.14 35.83
C ALA A 72 -35.56 10.69 37.16
N PHE A 73 -36.88 10.47 37.17
CA PHE A 73 -37.63 9.87 38.29
C PHE A 73 -37.76 8.34 38.21
N GLY A 74 -37.04 7.67 37.31
CA GLY A 74 -36.99 6.21 37.17
C GLY A 74 -38.02 5.60 36.23
N ALA A 75 -38.74 6.40 35.44
CA ALA A 75 -39.55 5.88 34.35
C ALA A 75 -38.69 5.34 33.19
N TYR A 76 -39.31 4.62 32.27
CA TYR A 76 -38.68 4.19 31.03
C TYR A 76 -39.50 4.70 29.85
N THR A 77 -38.86 5.41 28.92
CA THR A 77 -39.49 5.87 27.69
C THR A 77 -38.54 5.62 26.51
N SER A 78 -38.91 4.68 25.62
CA SER A 78 -38.05 4.35 24.47
C SER A 78 -37.98 5.48 23.44
N CYS A 79 -38.90 6.45 23.45
CA CYS A 79 -38.83 7.60 22.55
C CYS A 79 -37.69 8.57 22.91
N VAL A 80 -37.32 8.69 24.18
CA VAL A 80 -36.12 9.44 24.58
C VAL A 80 -34.87 8.73 24.05
N ALA A 81 -34.74 7.40 24.24
CA ALA A 81 -33.63 6.63 23.68
C ALA A 81 -33.58 6.64 22.13
N LEU A 82 -34.73 6.81 21.46
CA LEU A 82 -34.76 7.02 20.02
C LEU A 82 -34.03 8.31 19.64
N VAL A 83 -34.40 9.42 20.29
CA VAL A 83 -33.91 10.77 19.98
C VAL A 83 -32.45 10.93 20.42
N ASP A 84 -32.12 10.47 21.62
CA ASP A 84 -30.84 10.78 22.27
C ASP A 84 -29.73 9.77 21.92
N GLU A 85 -30.08 8.54 21.54
CA GLU A 85 -29.10 7.46 21.29
C GLU A 85 -29.25 6.85 19.89
N THR A 86 -30.46 6.42 19.51
CA THR A 86 -30.66 5.59 18.30
C THR A 86 -30.48 6.38 17.01
N VAL A 87 -31.09 7.56 16.89
CA VAL A 87 -30.94 8.42 15.71
C VAL A 87 -29.50 8.91 15.56
N PRO A 88 -28.81 9.39 16.62
CA PRO A 88 -27.38 9.67 16.57
C PRO A 88 -26.52 8.48 16.13
N ALA A 89 -26.72 7.30 16.72
CA ALA A 89 -25.96 6.10 16.34
C ALA A 89 -26.18 5.69 14.87
N PHE A 90 -27.42 5.82 14.37
CA PHE A 90 -27.71 5.62 12.96
C PHE A 90 -27.02 6.67 12.07
N ARG A 91 -27.06 7.96 12.45
CA ARG A 91 -26.38 9.05 11.74
C ARG A 91 -24.89 8.79 11.59
N GLU A 92 -24.23 8.38 12.66
CA GLU A 92 -22.80 8.02 12.66
C GLU A 92 -22.53 6.83 11.73
N SER A 93 -23.41 5.84 11.72
CA SER A 93 -23.30 4.66 10.85
C SER A 93 -23.49 5.00 9.37
N LEU A 94 -24.25 6.05 9.04
CA LEU A 94 -24.64 6.36 7.66
C LEU A 94 -23.43 6.68 6.77
N ALA A 95 -22.41 7.36 7.30
CA ALA A 95 -21.20 7.65 6.54
C ALA A 95 -20.43 6.39 6.14
N LEU A 96 -20.48 5.35 6.98
CA LEU A 96 -19.87 4.05 6.71
C LEU A 96 -20.71 3.23 5.70
N LEU A 97 -22.04 3.23 5.85
CA LEU A 97 -22.96 2.54 4.94
C LEU A 97 -22.88 3.11 3.52
N THR A 98 -22.81 4.43 3.41
CA THR A 98 -22.68 5.17 2.13
C THR A 98 -21.25 5.25 1.61
N ARG A 99 -20.28 4.67 2.35
CA ARG A 99 -18.84 4.67 2.01
C ARG A 99 -18.25 6.08 1.81
N ARG A 100 -18.87 7.09 2.42
CA ARG A 100 -18.33 8.45 2.51
C ARG A 100 -17.16 8.52 3.48
N THR A 101 -17.10 7.59 4.43
CA THR A 101 -15.93 7.36 5.27
C THR A 101 -15.37 5.97 4.96
N ARG A 102 -14.05 5.88 4.80
CA ARG A 102 -13.34 4.60 4.67
C ARG A 102 -12.66 4.27 6.01
N PRO A 103 -13.08 3.20 6.69
CA PRO A 103 -12.38 2.71 7.87
C PRO A 103 -10.95 2.30 7.54
N ARG A 104 -10.04 2.54 8.47
CA ARG A 104 -8.68 2.01 8.41
C ARG A 104 -8.75 0.49 8.54
N LEU A 105 -7.90 -0.22 7.80
CA LEU A 105 -7.67 -1.65 7.96
C LEU A 105 -6.18 -1.89 8.17
N ARG A 106 -5.84 -2.87 9.00
CA ARG A 106 -4.47 -3.35 9.16
C ARG A 106 -4.25 -4.53 8.22
N ARG A 107 -3.26 -4.44 7.34
CA ARG A 107 -2.86 -5.51 6.44
C ARG A 107 -1.82 -6.42 7.13
N GLY A 108 -2.13 -7.71 7.22
CA GLY A 108 -1.17 -8.77 7.52
C GLY A 108 -0.64 -9.42 6.24
N GLN A 109 0.16 -10.49 6.36
CA GLN A 109 0.74 -11.17 5.19
C GLN A 109 -0.31 -11.74 4.23
N ALA A 110 -1.38 -12.34 4.76
CA ALA A 110 -2.45 -12.96 3.97
C ALA A 110 -3.86 -12.68 4.53
N SER A 111 -3.98 -11.72 5.45
CA SER A 111 -5.24 -11.40 6.11
C SER A 111 -5.32 -9.92 6.48
N TRP A 112 -6.54 -9.49 6.77
CA TRP A 112 -6.89 -8.12 7.11
C TRP A 112 -7.51 -8.10 8.50
N ARG A 113 -7.21 -7.06 9.27
CA ARG A 113 -7.76 -6.85 10.61
C ARG A 113 -8.33 -5.47 10.76
N LEU A 114 -9.27 -5.34 11.66
CA LEU A 114 -9.75 -4.05 12.13
C LEU A 114 -8.69 -3.44 13.06
N PRO A 115 -8.61 -2.11 13.15
CA PRO A 115 -7.88 -1.46 14.23
C PRO A 115 -8.67 -1.64 15.54
N GLU A 116 -7.96 -1.59 16.68
CA GLU A 116 -8.52 -1.88 18.00
C GLU A 116 -9.72 -0.99 18.38
N ASP A 117 -9.75 0.25 17.90
CA ASP A 117 -10.83 1.22 18.10
C ASP A 117 -12.11 0.89 17.30
N ALA A 118 -12.01 0.01 16.30
CA ALA A 118 -13.15 -0.49 15.52
C ALA A 118 -13.54 -1.93 15.90
N GLU A 119 -12.87 -2.55 16.87
CA GLU A 119 -13.20 -3.90 17.33
C GLU A 119 -14.30 -3.87 18.40
N VAL A 120 -15.29 -4.75 18.23
CA VAL A 120 -16.37 -4.93 19.21
C VAL A 120 -16.20 -6.28 19.91
N ALA A 121 -16.11 -6.26 21.25
CA ALA A 121 -15.76 -7.40 22.09
C ALA A 121 -16.60 -8.66 21.85
N ARG A 122 -17.90 -8.52 21.57
CA ARG A 122 -18.82 -9.64 21.30
C ARG A 122 -19.10 -9.89 19.82
N CYS A 123 -18.31 -9.28 18.93
CA CYS A 123 -18.52 -9.35 17.49
C CYS A 123 -17.26 -9.79 16.74
N CYS A 124 -16.16 -9.07 16.90
CA CYS A 124 -15.01 -9.18 15.99
C CYS A 124 -13.64 -8.94 16.61
N ILE A 125 -13.55 -8.87 17.94
CA ILE A 125 -12.27 -8.71 18.63
C ILE A 125 -11.29 -9.82 18.21
N GLY A 126 -10.11 -9.43 17.72
CA GLY A 126 -9.09 -10.35 17.21
C GLY A 126 -9.45 -11.15 15.94
N VAL A 127 -10.58 -10.86 15.29
CA VAL A 127 -11.00 -11.56 14.05
C VAL A 127 -10.17 -11.07 12.87
N THR A 128 -9.84 -12.01 11.97
CA THR A 128 -9.14 -11.72 10.72
C THR A 128 -10.01 -12.03 9.51
N PHE A 129 -9.84 -11.26 8.45
CA PHE A 129 -10.61 -11.36 7.22
C PHE A 129 -9.68 -11.69 6.05
N PRO A 130 -10.15 -12.45 5.04
CA PRO A 130 -9.31 -12.83 3.91
C PRO A 130 -9.03 -11.66 2.95
N ASN A 131 -9.89 -10.64 2.91
CA ASN A 131 -9.76 -9.49 2.00
C ASN A 131 -10.49 -8.26 2.58
N PRO A 132 -10.19 -7.05 2.08
CA PRO A 132 -10.80 -5.82 2.61
C PRO A 132 -12.31 -5.78 2.40
N ALA A 133 -12.85 -6.33 1.30
CA ALA A 133 -14.30 -6.39 1.08
C ALA A 133 -15.04 -7.11 2.21
N LYS A 134 -14.52 -8.27 2.67
CA LYS A 134 -15.12 -9.02 3.78
C LYS A 134 -15.04 -8.27 5.11
N ALA A 135 -13.92 -7.62 5.39
CA ALA A 135 -13.74 -6.82 6.61
C ALA A 135 -14.71 -5.63 6.65
N LEU A 136 -14.80 -4.87 5.55
CA LEU A 136 -15.63 -3.67 5.52
C LEU A 136 -17.12 -3.98 5.44
N ARG A 137 -17.50 -5.07 4.75
CA ARG A 137 -18.87 -5.59 4.80
C ARG A 137 -19.26 -6.02 6.22
N HIS A 138 -18.32 -6.55 7.00
CA HIS A 138 -18.56 -6.84 8.40
C HIS A 138 -18.81 -5.56 9.21
N LEU A 139 -17.96 -4.53 9.05
CA LEU A 139 -18.17 -3.23 9.73
C LEU A 139 -19.54 -2.59 9.39
N ARG A 140 -20.01 -2.76 8.16
CA ARG A 140 -21.33 -2.29 7.71
C ARG A 140 -22.50 -3.19 8.15
N SER A 141 -22.22 -4.37 8.70
CA SER A 141 -23.29 -5.30 9.08
C SER A 141 -24.06 -4.77 10.28
N LEU A 142 -25.38 -4.95 10.26
CA LEU A 142 -26.27 -4.49 11.33
C LEU A 142 -25.86 -5.05 12.70
N ASP A 143 -25.37 -6.29 12.76
CA ASP A 143 -24.91 -6.89 14.02
C ASP A 143 -23.66 -6.20 14.57
N HIS A 144 -22.74 -5.76 13.70
CA HIS A 144 -21.58 -4.99 14.12
C HIS A 144 -21.98 -3.58 14.58
N LEU A 145 -22.80 -2.88 13.79
CA LEU A 145 -23.25 -1.51 14.10
C LEU A 145 -24.06 -1.44 15.40
N VAL A 146 -24.91 -2.45 15.65
CA VAL A 146 -25.62 -2.60 16.93
C VAL A 146 -24.64 -2.86 18.08
N GLY A 147 -23.62 -3.70 17.87
CA GLY A 147 -22.64 -4.00 18.91
C GLY A 147 -21.67 -2.86 19.21
N ALA A 148 -21.46 -1.95 18.26
CA ALA A 148 -20.61 -0.76 18.39
C ALA A 148 -21.34 0.45 19.00
N SER A 149 -22.66 0.37 19.14
CA SER A 149 -23.52 1.47 19.58
C SER A 149 -24.02 1.24 21.02
N GLU A 150 -24.25 2.32 21.77
CA GLU A 150 -24.92 2.27 23.08
C GLU A 150 -26.46 2.17 22.96
N ALA A 151 -27.01 2.51 21.79
CA ALA A 151 -28.46 2.50 21.55
C ALA A 151 -29.12 1.11 21.70
N PRO A 152 -30.41 1.05 22.06
CA PRO A 152 -31.14 -0.21 22.19
C PRO A 152 -31.16 -1.00 20.87
N ALA A 153 -30.56 -2.20 20.89
CA ALA A 153 -30.41 -3.06 19.72
C ALA A 153 -31.69 -3.27 18.90
N TRP A 154 -32.82 -3.49 19.56
CA TRP A 154 -34.11 -3.71 18.87
C TRP A 154 -34.58 -2.46 18.13
N GLN A 155 -34.34 -1.28 18.70
CA GLN A 155 -34.79 0.00 18.18
C GLN A 155 -33.91 0.43 17.01
N LEU A 156 -32.60 0.23 17.12
CA LEU A 156 -31.68 0.47 16.01
C LEU A 156 -31.99 -0.44 14.82
N ARG A 157 -32.25 -1.75 15.04
CA ARG A 157 -32.70 -2.67 13.97
C ARG A 157 -33.99 -2.19 13.30
N GLN A 158 -34.95 -1.65 14.07
CA GLN A 158 -36.19 -1.11 13.53
C GLN A 158 -35.93 0.11 12.63
N VAL A 159 -35.07 1.05 13.06
CA VAL A 159 -34.69 2.23 12.27
C VAL A 159 -34.02 1.80 10.96
N PHE A 160 -32.98 0.95 11.04
CA PHE A 160 -32.25 0.46 9.87
C PHE A 160 -33.16 -0.20 8.83
N SER A 161 -34.11 -1.04 9.26
CA SER A 161 -35.00 -1.75 8.34
C SER A 161 -35.93 -0.83 7.55
N GLN A 162 -36.26 0.35 8.09
CA GLN A 162 -37.11 1.33 7.42
C GLN A 162 -36.29 2.30 6.57
N VAL A 163 -35.12 2.70 7.05
CA VAL A 163 -34.17 3.50 6.27
C VAL A 163 -33.75 2.76 5.00
N GLU A 164 -33.51 1.44 5.07
CA GLU A 164 -33.13 0.63 3.90
C GLU A 164 -34.23 0.66 2.80
N GLN A 165 -35.49 0.89 3.16
CA GLN A 165 -36.56 1.09 2.16
C GLN A 165 -36.41 2.42 1.42
N ALA A 166 -35.92 3.46 2.09
CA ALA A 166 -35.69 4.78 1.51
C ALA A 166 -34.36 4.88 0.74
N TRP A 167 -33.31 4.20 1.23
CA TRP A 167 -31.96 4.23 0.63
C TRP A 167 -31.73 3.12 -0.40
N GLY A 168 -32.53 2.06 -0.37
CA GLY A 168 -32.24 0.82 -1.07
C GLY A 168 -31.14 -0.01 -0.39
N SER A 169 -30.68 -1.05 -1.07
CA SER A 169 -29.69 -1.97 -0.51
C SER A 169 -28.31 -1.31 -0.37
N TRP A 170 -27.74 -1.35 0.83
CA TRP A 170 -26.39 -0.86 1.14
C TRP A 170 -25.26 -1.60 0.41
N GLU A 171 -25.52 -2.83 -0.02
CA GLU A 171 -24.59 -3.68 -0.79
C GLU A 171 -24.96 -3.71 -2.28
N GLY A 172 -25.91 -2.89 -2.71
CA GLY A 172 -26.25 -2.72 -4.13
C GLY A 172 -25.07 -2.22 -4.95
N ARG A 173 -25.07 -2.53 -6.25
CA ARG A 173 -24.07 -2.01 -7.18
C ARG A 173 -24.25 -0.49 -7.32
N PRO A 174 -23.16 0.30 -7.26
CA PRO A 174 -23.27 1.73 -7.46
C PRO A 174 -23.67 2.03 -8.91
N HIS A 175 -24.52 3.04 -9.11
CA HIS A 175 -24.81 3.55 -10.44
C HIS A 175 -23.74 4.57 -10.81
N VAL A 176 -22.88 4.22 -11.77
CA VAL A 176 -21.75 5.05 -12.20
C VAL A 176 -21.79 5.22 -13.72
N GLY A 177 -21.32 6.38 -14.20
CA GLY A 177 -21.21 6.65 -15.62
C GLY A 177 -20.09 5.84 -16.30
N PRO A 178 -20.08 5.83 -17.65
CA PRO A 178 -19.04 5.18 -18.43
C PRO A 178 -17.65 5.75 -18.15
N GLU A 179 -17.54 7.03 -17.79
CA GLU A 179 -16.27 7.69 -17.49
C GLU A 179 -15.54 7.02 -16.32
N VAL A 180 -16.22 6.80 -15.18
CA VAL A 180 -15.62 6.12 -14.01
C VAL A 180 -15.36 4.65 -14.32
N THR A 181 -16.27 4.01 -15.05
CA THR A 181 -16.14 2.59 -15.42
C THR A 181 -14.91 2.36 -16.30
N SER A 182 -14.61 3.27 -17.23
CA SER A 182 -13.45 3.16 -18.12
C SER A 182 -12.09 3.32 -17.44
N LEU A 183 -12.05 3.86 -16.21
CA LEU A 183 -10.80 4.00 -15.46
C LEU A 183 -10.33 2.68 -14.83
N VAL A 184 -11.22 1.68 -14.72
CA VAL A 184 -10.94 0.41 -14.05
C VAL A 184 -10.85 -0.71 -15.08
N ARG A 185 -9.73 -1.44 -15.07
CA ARG A 185 -9.41 -2.47 -16.06
C ARG A 185 -10.35 -3.67 -16.01
N GLU A 186 -10.63 -4.18 -14.81
CA GLU A 186 -11.40 -5.40 -14.62
C GLU A 186 -12.90 -5.18 -14.86
N ALA A 187 -13.53 -6.11 -15.57
CA ALA A 187 -14.98 -6.11 -15.72
C ALA A 187 -15.67 -6.25 -14.36
N GLY A 188 -16.46 -5.24 -13.97
CA GLY A 188 -17.08 -5.18 -12.64
C GLY A 188 -16.16 -4.63 -11.54
N GLY A 189 -14.95 -4.18 -11.88
CA GLY A 189 -13.97 -3.68 -10.90
C GLY A 189 -14.49 -2.52 -10.05
N VAL A 190 -15.34 -1.63 -10.58
CA VAL A 190 -15.99 -0.58 -9.78
C VAL A 190 -16.88 -1.17 -8.68
N THR A 191 -17.57 -2.28 -8.96
CA THR A 191 -18.38 -2.98 -7.95
C THR A 191 -17.48 -3.63 -6.89
N ASP A 192 -16.34 -4.20 -7.29
CA ASP A 192 -15.38 -4.77 -6.34
C ASP A 192 -14.77 -3.69 -5.43
N LEU A 193 -14.41 -2.54 -5.99
CA LEU A 193 -13.95 -1.36 -5.26
C LEU A 193 -15.01 -0.83 -4.29
N TRP A 194 -16.27 -0.77 -4.73
CA TRP A 194 -17.40 -0.43 -3.87
C TRP A 194 -17.54 -1.39 -2.68
N HIS A 195 -17.46 -2.70 -2.90
CA HIS A 195 -17.48 -3.67 -1.79
C HIS A 195 -16.30 -3.49 -0.84
N CYS A 196 -15.15 -3.09 -1.37
CA CYS A 196 -13.96 -2.67 -0.62
C CYS A 196 -14.06 -1.25 -0.03
N GLY A 197 -15.23 -0.60 -0.03
CA GLY A 197 -15.42 0.71 0.59
C GLY A 197 -14.68 1.86 -0.11
N VAL A 198 -14.40 1.73 -1.40
CA VAL A 198 -13.92 2.82 -2.26
C VAL A 198 -15.13 3.43 -2.96
N HIS A 199 -15.40 4.70 -2.70
CA HIS A 199 -16.50 5.42 -3.34
C HIS A 199 -16.15 5.77 -4.80
N PRO A 200 -17.11 5.80 -5.75
CA PRO A 200 -16.84 6.17 -7.15
C PRO A 200 -16.06 7.49 -7.32
N ASP A 201 -16.42 8.55 -6.58
CA ASP A 201 -15.69 9.83 -6.59
C ASP A 201 -14.19 9.70 -6.24
N GLU A 202 -13.81 8.67 -5.49
CA GLU A 202 -12.41 8.41 -5.14
C GLU A 202 -11.64 7.74 -6.27
N ILE A 203 -12.31 6.97 -7.13
CA ILE A 203 -11.70 6.28 -8.28
C ILE A 203 -11.06 7.32 -9.19
N SER A 204 -11.80 8.37 -9.57
CA SER A 204 -11.27 9.45 -10.42
C SER A 204 -10.10 10.19 -9.77
N ARG A 205 -10.18 10.45 -8.46
CA ARG A 205 -9.09 11.12 -7.71
C ARG A 205 -7.82 10.26 -7.64
N MET A 206 -7.95 8.96 -7.46
CA MET A 206 -6.83 8.03 -7.44
C MET A 206 -6.24 7.84 -8.83
N ALA A 207 -7.08 7.72 -9.87
CA ALA A 207 -6.64 7.59 -11.25
C ALA A 207 -5.83 8.83 -11.71
N ALA A 208 -6.20 10.03 -11.26
CA ALA A 208 -5.46 11.27 -11.53
C ALA A 208 -4.03 11.30 -10.95
N VAL A 209 -3.65 10.36 -10.09
CA VAL A 209 -2.25 10.19 -9.64
C VAL A 209 -1.41 9.50 -10.71
N ALA A 210 -2.03 8.71 -11.59
CA ALA A 210 -1.41 8.02 -12.71
C ALA A 210 -1.97 8.55 -14.04
N ASP A 211 -2.15 9.87 -14.15
CA ASP A 211 -2.73 10.57 -15.31
C ASP A 211 -1.95 10.35 -16.62
N VAL A 212 -0.65 10.06 -16.51
CA VAL A 212 0.22 9.68 -17.64
C VAL A 212 -0.02 8.27 -18.19
N VAL A 213 -0.84 7.45 -17.51
CA VAL A 213 -1.17 6.08 -17.94
C VAL A 213 -2.48 6.11 -18.73
N ASP A 214 -2.39 5.86 -20.03
CA ASP A 214 -3.55 5.92 -20.94
C ASP A 214 -4.49 4.69 -20.82
N GLU A 215 -3.97 3.58 -20.32
CA GLU A 215 -4.72 2.34 -20.16
C GLU A 215 -5.46 2.27 -18.81
N PRO A 216 -6.62 1.60 -18.73
CA PRO A 216 -7.34 1.42 -17.47
C PRO A 216 -6.47 0.78 -16.37
N LEU A 217 -6.56 1.33 -15.16
CA LEU A 217 -5.79 0.88 -14.00
C LEU A 217 -6.46 -0.34 -13.37
N PRO A 218 -5.69 -1.32 -12.89
CA PRO A 218 -6.26 -2.51 -12.26
C PRO A 218 -6.82 -2.20 -10.87
N VAL A 219 -7.80 -2.99 -10.40
CA VAL A 219 -8.38 -2.90 -9.04
C VAL A 219 -7.29 -2.88 -7.96
N SER A 220 -6.19 -3.62 -8.16
CA SER A 220 -5.06 -3.66 -7.22
C SER A 220 -4.38 -2.30 -7.01
N PHE A 221 -4.33 -1.43 -8.04
CA PHE A 221 -3.83 -0.05 -7.91
C PHE A 221 -4.69 0.75 -6.94
N TYR A 222 -6.00 0.74 -7.14
CA TYR A 222 -6.94 1.49 -6.30
C TYR A 222 -6.94 0.97 -4.87
N LEU A 223 -6.88 -0.35 -4.66
CA LEU A 223 -6.78 -0.92 -3.32
C LEU A 223 -5.45 -0.55 -2.63
N ALA A 224 -4.36 -0.49 -3.38
CA ALA A 224 -3.06 -0.06 -2.85
C ALA A 224 -3.08 1.43 -2.47
N MET A 225 -3.66 2.30 -3.31
CA MET A 225 -3.87 3.72 -2.97
C MET A 225 -4.84 3.90 -1.79
N ALA A 226 -5.84 3.02 -1.66
CA ALA A 226 -6.89 3.13 -0.66
C ALA A 226 -6.47 2.69 0.75
N PHE A 227 -5.61 1.67 0.84
CA PHE A 227 -5.25 1.01 2.10
C PHE A 227 -3.74 0.97 2.37
N GLY A 228 -2.91 1.33 1.39
CA GLY A 228 -1.47 1.44 1.53
C GLY A 228 -1.03 2.83 2.01
N GLU A 229 0.29 3.03 2.03
CA GLU A 229 0.93 4.30 2.38
C GLU A 229 1.63 4.93 1.17
N ALA A 230 1.08 4.73 -0.04
CA ALA A 230 1.63 5.27 -1.27
C ALA A 230 1.70 6.81 -1.21
N ASP A 231 2.86 7.37 -1.59
CA ASP A 231 3.02 8.81 -1.79
C ASP A 231 2.61 9.17 -3.24
N PRO A 232 1.54 9.95 -3.46
CA PRO A 232 1.07 10.30 -4.79
C PRO A 232 2.11 11.06 -5.63
N ASP A 233 2.90 11.93 -5.02
CA ASP A 233 3.88 12.74 -5.75
C ASP A 233 5.09 11.89 -6.16
N TRP A 234 5.53 11.00 -5.29
CA TRP A 234 6.55 10.00 -5.61
C TRP A 234 6.09 9.08 -6.76
N LEU A 235 4.84 8.62 -6.72
CA LEU A 235 4.28 7.74 -7.75
C LEU A 235 4.21 8.44 -9.12
N ARG A 236 3.78 9.70 -9.15
CA ARG A 236 3.79 10.53 -10.37
C ARG A 236 5.18 10.65 -10.98
N GLN A 237 6.20 10.88 -10.16
CA GLN A 237 7.57 11.00 -10.65
C GLN A 237 8.05 9.70 -11.32
N ALA A 238 7.78 8.55 -10.69
CA ALA A 238 8.16 7.25 -11.24
C ALA A 238 7.43 6.93 -12.56
N LEU A 239 6.12 7.19 -12.62
CA LEU A 239 5.28 6.84 -13.78
C LEU A 239 5.57 7.68 -15.02
N ARG A 240 6.14 8.89 -14.89
CA ARG A 240 6.55 9.71 -16.05
C ARG A 240 7.51 8.99 -17.00
N HIS A 241 8.32 8.09 -16.47
CA HIS A 241 9.32 7.34 -17.24
C HIS A 241 8.79 5.98 -17.73
N ARG A 242 7.81 5.41 -17.02
CA ARG A 242 7.19 4.13 -17.35
C ARG A 242 5.67 4.16 -17.07
N PRO A 243 4.88 4.73 -17.99
CA PRO A 243 3.42 4.82 -17.85
C PRO A 243 2.78 3.46 -18.19
N ASP A 244 2.75 2.55 -17.22
CA ASP A 244 2.23 1.20 -17.37
C ASP A 244 1.32 0.87 -16.17
N PRO A 245 0.08 0.36 -16.39
CA PRO A 245 -0.86 0.21 -15.27
C PRO A 245 -0.45 -0.88 -14.26
N ASP A 246 0.27 -1.92 -14.69
CA ASP A 246 0.76 -2.98 -13.79
C ASP A 246 1.97 -2.50 -12.99
N VAL A 247 2.80 -1.63 -13.58
CA VAL A 247 3.86 -0.89 -12.86
C VAL A 247 3.23 0.07 -11.85
N ALA A 248 2.21 0.83 -12.24
CA ALA A 248 1.49 1.74 -11.32
C ALA A 248 0.93 0.98 -10.11
N ALA A 249 0.26 -0.14 -10.35
CA ALA A 249 -0.30 -0.98 -9.28
C ALA A 249 0.78 -1.54 -8.33
N TRP A 250 1.91 -1.97 -8.89
CA TRP A 250 3.03 -2.45 -8.10
C TRP A 250 3.66 -1.34 -7.26
N LEU A 251 3.93 -0.17 -7.86
CA LEU A 251 4.53 0.98 -7.17
C LEU A 251 3.62 1.50 -6.05
N ALA A 252 2.31 1.64 -6.30
CA ALA A 252 1.33 2.00 -5.27
C ALA A 252 1.28 0.98 -4.12
N GLY A 253 1.57 -0.29 -4.42
CA GLY A 253 1.58 -1.39 -3.45
C GLY A 253 2.85 -1.50 -2.61
N LEU A 254 3.87 -0.69 -2.84
CA LEU A 254 5.09 -0.68 -2.04
C LEU A 254 4.84 -0.01 -0.70
N ASP A 255 5.25 -0.67 0.40
CA ASP A 255 5.30 -0.04 1.72
C ASP A 255 6.17 1.22 1.65
N ARG A 256 5.80 2.27 2.41
CA ARG A 256 6.53 3.55 2.40
C ARG A 256 8.00 3.40 2.76
N LEU A 257 8.33 2.47 3.66
CA LEU A 257 9.72 2.13 4.03
C LEU A 257 10.50 1.45 2.89
N ALA A 258 9.81 0.90 1.89
CA ALA A 258 10.41 0.34 0.69
C ALA A 258 10.63 1.39 -0.42
N GLN A 259 10.02 2.59 -0.31
CA GLN A 259 10.22 3.73 -1.21
C GLN A 259 11.50 4.50 -0.83
N VAL A 260 12.63 3.80 -0.87
CA VAL A 260 13.96 4.42 -0.69
C VAL A 260 14.30 5.20 -1.97
N GLY A 261 14.84 6.41 -1.84
CA GLY A 261 15.15 7.28 -2.98
C GLY A 261 13.92 7.98 -3.57
N ASP A 262 14.14 8.92 -4.49
CA ASP A 262 13.05 9.63 -5.18
C ASP A 262 12.39 8.77 -6.29
N GLY A 263 11.17 9.14 -6.66
CA GLY A 263 10.40 8.39 -7.66
C GLY A 263 11.00 8.49 -9.05
N ASP A 264 11.67 9.60 -9.37
CA ASP A 264 12.33 9.82 -10.66
C ASP A 264 13.42 8.78 -10.93
N THR A 265 14.24 8.46 -9.92
CA THR A 265 15.28 7.43 -9.97
C THR A 265 14.69 6.05 -10.25
N TRP A 266 13.57 5.70 -9.59
CA TRP A 266 12.86 4.45 -9.86
C TRP A 266 12.33 4.41 -11.29
N GLY A 267 11.72 5.51 -11.74
CA GLY A 267 11.18 5.64 -13.08
C GLY A 267 12.25 5.44 -14.16
N ARG A 268 13.41 6.10 -14.02
CA ARG A 268 14.54 5.94 -14.95
C ARG A 268 15.04 4.51 -15.03
N TRP A 269 15.15 3.81 -13.90
CA TRP A 269 15.51 2.38 -13.91
C TRP A 269 14.46 1.50 -14.59
N LEU A 270 13.17 1.77 -14.38
CA LEU A 270 12.06 1.04 -15.01
C LEU A 270 12.00 1.27 -16.52
N ALA A 271 12.38 2.47 -17.00
CA ALA A 271 12.44 2.78 -18.43
C ALA A 271 13.40 1.87 -19.21
N HIS A 272 14.45 1.35 -18.57
CA HIS A 272 15.36 0.37 -19.16
C HIS A 272 14.80 -1.07 -19.22
N GLY A 273 13.54 -1.28 -18.81
CA GLY A 273 12.87 -2.59 -18.90
C GLY A 273 13.37 -3.62 -17.89
N LEU A 274 13.98 -3.16 -16.78
CA LEU A 274 14.48 -4.04 -15.74
C LEU A 274 13.34 -4.70 -14.93
N PRO A 275 13.55 -5.93 -14.45
CA PRO A 275 12.59 -6.56 -13.53
C PRO A 275 12.53 -5.78 -12.21
N ARG A 276 11.33 -5.77 -11.60
CA ARG A 276 11.00 -5.05 -10.36
C ARG A 276 12.00 -5.25 -9.21
N ASN A 277 12.48 -6.50 -9.04
CA ASN A 277 13.46 -6.82 -8.00
C ASN A 277 14.83 -6.18 -8.27
N ALA A 278 15.28 -6.16 -9.53
CA ALA A 278 16.54 -5.53 -9.91
C ALA A 278 16.51 -4.02 -9.70
N VAL A 279 15.42 -3.35 -10.09
CA VAL A 279 15.22 -1.91 -9.81
C VAL A 279 15.35 -1.64 -8.32
N ARG A 280 14.70 -2.45 -7.49
CA ARG A 280 14.74 -2.30 -6.03
C ARG A 280 16.16 -2.50 -5.47
N SER A 281 16.93 -3.44 -6.01
CA SER A 281 18.33 -3.65 -5.62
C SER A 281 19.23 -2.48 -5.99
N LEU A 282 19.11 -1.97 -7.22
CA LEU A 282 19.88 -0.82 -7.73
C LEU A 282 19.64 0.46 -6.92
N VAL A 283 18.37 0.77 -6.65
CA VAL A 283 17.99 1.91 -5.82
C VAL A 283 18.55 1.78 -4.41
N ARG A 284 18.40 0.60 -3.78
CA ARG A 284 18.92 0.37 -2.41
C ARG A 284 20.44 0.48 -2.35
N ALA A 285 21.13 0.05 -3.40
CA ALA A 285 22.57 0.20 -3.52
C ALA A 285 23.01 1.64 -3.82
N GLY A 286 22.08 2.53 -4.19
CA GLY A 286 22.36 3.92 -4.55
C GLY A 286 23.06 4.05 -5.90
N VAL A 287 22.79 3.14 -6.84
CA VAL A 287 23.37 3.20 -8.19
C VAL A 287 22.57 4.20 -9.03
N ASP A 288 23.25 5.21 -9.57
CA ASP A 288 22.65 6.24 -10.41
C ASP A 288 22.26 5.67 -11.80
N PRO A 289 21.00 5.83 -12.26
CA PRO A 289 20.60 5.47 -13.61
C PRO A 289 21.47 6.10 -14.72
N ALA A 290 22.06 7.29 -14.49
CA ALA A 290 22.93 7.95 -15.47
C ALA A 290 24.15 7.10 -15.86
N LEU A 291 24.59 6.19 -14.97
CA LEU A 291 25.70 5.28 -15.23
C LEU A 291 25.42 4.33 -16.40
N VAL A 292 24.15 4.06 -16.72
CA VAL A 292 23.76 3.24 -17.88
C VAL A 292 24.29 3.84 -19.18
N ASP A 293 24.12 5.16 -19.37
CA ASP A 293 24.54 5.85 -20.58
C ASP A 293 26.07 5.95 -20.68
N ASP A 294 26.74 6.17 -19.55
CA ASP A 294 28.21 6.21 -19.49
C ASP A 294 28.83 4.85 -19.81
N VAL A 295 28.27 3.77 -19.25
CA VAL A 295 28.69 2.40 -19.54
C VAL A 295 28.40 2.04 -20.99
N ALA A 296 27.21 2.36 -21.50
CA ALA A 296 26.85 2.11 -22.90
C ALA A 296 27.81 2.83 -23.87
N ARG A 297 28.17 4.08 -23.58
CA ARG A 297 29.13 4.85 -24.38
C ARG A 297 30.54 4.27 -24.33
N ALA A 298 31.00 3.85 -23.16
CA ALA A 298 32.35 3.31 -22.98
C ALA A 298 32.53 1.90 -23.57
N THR A 299 31.47 1.11 -23.61
CA THR A 299 31.51 -0.30 -24.05
C THR A 299 30.98 -0.52 -25.47
N GLY A 300 30.22 0.44 -26.02
CA GLY A 300 29.45 0.27 -27.25
C GLY A 300 28.22 -0.63 -27.08
N TRP A 301 27.86 -1.01 -25.85
CA TRP A 301 26.67 -1.82 -25.59
C TRP A 301 25.39 -0.98 -25.73
N ARG A 302 24.27 -1.66 -25.99
CA ARG A 302 22.95 -1.04 -25.89
C ARG A 302 22.61 -0.71 -24.42
N PRO A 303 21.89 0.40 -24.13
CA PRO A 303 21.53 0.78 -22.76
C PRO A 303 20.87 -0.33 -21.95
N GLU A 304 20.00 -1.13 -22.54
CA GLU A 304 19.30 -2.24 -21.85
C GLU A 304 20.27 -3.34 -21.40
N ARG A 305 21.37 -3.53 -22.14
CA ARG A 305 22.42 -4.48 -21.76
C ARG A 305 23.29 -3.91 -20.65
N ALA A 306 23.64 -2.62 -20.71
CA ALA A 306 24.36 -1.95 -19.64
C ALA A 306 23.57 -1.98 -18.32
N ALA A 307 22.28 -1.64 -18.37
CA ALA A 307 21.38 -1.70 -17.22
C ALA A 307 21.26 -3.10 -16.61
N ARG A 308 21.10 -4.14 -17.44
CA ARG A 308 21.07 -5.54 -16.95
C ARG A 308 22.38 -5.98 -16.31
N ASN A 309 23.51 -5.56 -16.86
CA ASN A 309 24.81 -5.88 -16.26
C ASN A 309 24.98 -5.14 -14.93
N LEU A 310 24.66 -3.85 -14.86
CA LEU A 310 24.68 -3.08 -13.61
C LEU A 310 23.82 -3.74 -12.52
N ALA A 311 22.62 -4.21 -12.88
CA ALA A 311 21.76 -4.96 -11.98
C ALA A 311 22.43 -6.26 -11.49
N ALA A 312 22.94 -7.09 -12.41
CA ALA A 312 23.57 -8.36 -12.07
C ALA A 312 24.80 -8.20 -11.16
N TRP A 313 25.63 -7.19 -11.41
CA TRP A 313 26.77 -6.87 -10.55
C TRP A 313 26.32 -6.38 -9.16
N THR A 314 25.26 -5.58 -9.11
CA THR A 314 24.68 -5.10 -7.84
C THR A 314 24.13 -6.26 -7.00
N GLU A 315 23.52 -7.27 -7.63
CA GLU A 315 23.04 -8.48 -6.95
C GLU A 315 24.19 -9.33 -6.35
N LEU A 316 25.42 -9.15 -6.82
CA LEU A 316 26.63 -9.77 -6.27
C LEU A 316 27.35 -8.88 -5.23
N ASP A 317 26.71 -7.80 -4.78
CA ASP A 317 27.31 -6.76 -3.94
C ASP A 317 28.60 -6.16 -4.53
N CYS A 318 28.70 -6.12 -5.86
CA CYS A 318 29.80 -5.54 -6.60
C CYS A 318 29.37 -4.24 -7.30
N ARG A 319 30.28 -3.27 -7.40
CA ARG A 319 30.01 -1.95 -7.97
C ARG A 319 31.05 -1.56 -9.02
N PRO A 320 31.10 -2.23 -10.18
CA PRO A 320 32.01 -1.85 -11.24
C PRO A 320 31.68 -0.44 -11.75
N GLY A 321 32.71 0.39 -11.93
CA GLY A 321 32.58 1.67 -12.59
C GLY A 321 32.69 1.53 -14.11
N VAL A 322 32.73 2.68 -14.79
CA VAL A 322 32.84 2.75 -16.26
C VAL A 322 34.12 2.08 -16.76
N ALA A 323 35.24 2.22 -16.03
CA ALA A 323 36.52 1.65 -16.40
C ALA A 323 36.51 0.11 -16.35
N GLU A 324 35.90 -0.46 -15.32
CA GLU A 324 35.71 -1.91 -15.17
C GLU A 324 34.81 -2.48 -16.27
N PHE A 325 33.68 -1.82 -16.57
CA PHE A 325 32.84 -2.26 -17.69
C PHE A 325 33.55 -2.16 -19.04
N ALA A 326 34.34 -1.11 -19.26
CA ALA A 326 35.14 -0.98 -20.47
C ALA A 326 36.18 -2.11 -20.59
N ALA A 327 36.81 -2.51 -19.48
CA ALA A 327 37.73 -3.65 -19.44
C ALA A 327 37.00 -4.97 -19.74
N LEU A 328 35.86 -5.23 -19.09
CA LEU A 328 35.03 -6.41 -19.37
C LEU A 328 34.65 -6.50 -20.85
N ALA A 329 34.27 -5.38 -21.46
CA ALA A 329 33.93 -5.32 -22.88
C ALA A 329 35.16 -5.59 -23.79
N ARG A 330 36.34 -5.05 -23.46
CA ARG A 330 37.59 -5.34 -24.20
C ARG A 330 37.95 -6.83 -24.17
N HIS A 331 37.75 -7.48 -23.02
CA HIS A 331 37.95 -8.92 -22.84
C HIS A 331 36.77 -9.79 -23.30
N GLN A 332 35.81 -9.21 -24.03
CA GLN A 332 34.64 -9.90 -24.58
C GLN A 332 33.75 -10.58 -23.53
N VAL A 333 33.82 -10.14 -22.27
CA VAL A 333 32.94 -10.62 -21.20
C VAL A 333 31.58 -9.95 -21.37
N SER A 334 30.60 -10.73 -21.85
CA SER A 334 29.31 -10.19 -22.24
C SER A 334 28.26 -10.13 -21.15
N ASP A 335 28.31 -11.12 -20.25
CA ASP A 335 27.36 -11.35 -19.18
C ASP A 335 28.11 -11.81 -17.93
N VAL A 336 27.59 -11.42 -16.76
CA VAL A 336 28.14 -11.80 -15.47
C VAL A 336 27.88 -13.29 -15.22
N ARG A 337 28.95 -14.08 -15.18
CA ARG A 337 28.92 -15.53 -14.88
C ARG A 337 29.84 -15.89 -13.73
N VAL A 338 29.84 -15.06 -12.68
CA VAL A 338 30.65 -15.29 -11.48
C VAL A 338 29.75 -15.64 -10.30
N SER A 339 30.25 -16.50 -9.41
CA SER A 339 29.55 -16.92 -8.19
C SER A 339 29.96 -16.02 -7.03
N SER A 340 28.98 -15.58 -6.23
CA SER A 340 29.22 -14.84 -4.98
C SER A 340 30.16 -15.60 -4.05
N ASP A 341 29.87 -16.89 -3.82
CA ASP A 341 30.67 -17.74 -2.92
C ASP A 341 32.12 -17.87 -3.39
N LEU A 342 32.34 -17.97 -4.71
CA LEU A 342 33.69 -18.07 -5.26
C LEU A 342 34.48 -16.75 -5.10
N ILE A 343 33.79 -15.60 -5.14
CA ILE A 343 34.41 -14.30 -4.88
C ILE A 343 34.83 -14.23 -3.40
N ASP A 344 33.96 -14.65 -2.49
CA ASP A 344 34.24 -14.69 -1.04
C ASP A 344 35.40 -15.63 -0.70
N GLU A 345 35.39 -16.85 -1.25
CA GLU A 345 36.47 -17.84 -1.08
C GLU A 345 37.82 -17.30 -1.55
N LEU A 346 37.86 -16.62 -2.71
CA LEU A 346 39.07 -16.00 -3.24
C LEU A 346 39.59 -14.87 -2.34
N ILE A 347 38.70 -14.03 -1.80
CA ILE A 347 39.08 -12.95 -0.89
C ILE A 347 39.69 -13.53 0.40
N ASP A 348 39.06 -14.56 0.97
CA ASP A 348 39.55 -15.22 2.19
C ASP A 348 40.90 -15.93 1.98
N GLU A 349 41.08 -16.58 0.83
CA GLU A 349 42.34 -17.22 0.46
C GLU A 349 43.46 -16.20 0.27
N MET A 350 43.21 -15.11 -0.46
CA MET A 350 44.16 -14.00 -0.60
C MET A 350 44.53 -13.42 0.76
N GLY A 351 43.54 -13.22 1.64
CA GLY A 351 43.77 -12.77 3.02
C GLY A 351 44.63 -13.73 3.84
N SER A 352 44.50 -15.04 3.63
CA SER A 352 45.30 -16.07 4.30
C SER A 352 46.74 -16.08 3.79
N LEU A 353 46.96 -16.00 2.47
CA LEU A 353 48.29 -15.96 1.85
C LEU A 353 49.10 -14.71 2.26
N VAL A 354 48.41 -13.58 2.50
CA VAL A 354 49.04 -12.37 3.05
C VAL A 354 49.41 -12.56 4.53
N LYS A 355 48.55 -13.19 5.34
CA LYS A 355 48.84 -13.47 6.76
C LYS A 355 50.04 -14.39 6.94
N ASP A 356 50.16 -15.40 6.08
CA ASP A 356 51.26 -16.37 6.11
C ASP A 356 52.58 -15.80 5.55
N SER A 357 52.63 -14.49 5.27
CA SER A 357 53.79 -13.77 4.72
C SER A 357 54.29 -14.31 3.37
N VAL A 358 53.48 -15.12 2.70
CA VAL A 358 53.80 -15.66 1.37
C VAL A 358 53.69 -14.53 0.35
N TRP A 359 52.71 -13.64 0.51
CA TRP A 359 52.46 -12.49 -0.37
C TRP A 359 52.59 -11.15 0.36
N SER A 360 52.96 -10.10 -0.39
CA SER A 360 52.87 -8.72 0.10
C SER A 360 51.41 -8.32 0.32
N PRO A 361 51.07 -7.43 1.29
CA PRO A 361 49.69 -7.02 1.53
C PRO A 361 49.08 -6.37 0.30
N VAL A 362 47.93 -6.90 -0.13
CA VAL A 362 47.14 -6.33 -1.23
C VAL A 362 45.69 -6.30 -0.79
N ALA A 363 45.14 -5.09 -0.67
CA ALA A 363 43.71 -4.91 -0.48
C ALA A 363 43.06 -4.78 -1.86
N LEU A 364 42.58 -5.89 -2.42
CA LEU A 364 41.64 -5.85 -3.54
C LEU A 364 40.23 -5.73 -3.00
N SER A 365 39.42 -4.90 -3.64
CA SER A 365 37.99 -4.85 -3.39
C SER A 365 37.30 -6.11 -3.94
N ARG A 366 36.12 -6.42 -3.40
CA ARG A 366 35.23 -7.47 -3.93
C ARG A 366 34.99 -7.31 -5.43
N THR A 367 34.82 -6.07 -5.88
CA THR A 367 34.56 -5.73 -7.28
C THR A 367 35.76 -6.06 -8.16
N GLU A 368 36.98 -5.72 -7.74
CA GLU A 368 38.19 -6.04 -8.50
C GLU A 368 38.40 -7.56 -8.63
N VAL A 369 38.24 -8.31 -7.53
CA VAL A 369 38.35 -9.78 -7.56
C VAL A 369 37.32 -10.38 -8.52
N ALA A 370 36.08 -9.91 -8.45
CA ALA A 370 35.00 -10.39 -9.29
C ALA A 370 35.20 -10.04 -10.78
N VAL A 371 35.73 -8.85 -11.11
CA VAL A 371 36.10 -8.47 -12.48
C VAL A 371 37.24 -9.34 -13.00
N MET A 372 38.29 -9.56 -12.19
CA MET A 372 39.39 -10.46 -12.56
C MET A 372 38.88 -11.88 -12.81
N LEU A 373 38.00 -12.39 -11.97
CA LEU A 373 37.39 -13.71 -12.13
C LEU A 373 36.53 -13.79 -13.41
N ALA A 374 35.79 -12.74 -13.74
CA ALA A 374 34.98 -12.68 -14.94
C ALA A 374 35.84 -12.69 -16.22
N VAL A 375 37.00 -12.03 -16.21
CA VAL A 375 37.94 -11.98 -17.35
C VAL A 375 38.77 -13.26 -17.47
N LEU A 376 39.36 -13.71 -16.37
CA LEU A 376 40.31 -14.84 -16.36
C LEU A 376 39.60 -16.21 -16.27
N GLY A 377 38.32 -16.21 -15.92
CA GLY A 377 37.41 -17.36 -15.98
C GLY A 377 37.57 -18.40 -14.87
N ASN A 378 38.68 -18.41 -14.12
CA ASN A 378 38.88 -19.39 -13.05
C ASN A 378 39.77 -18.88 -11.90
N ARG A 379 39.62 -19.54 -10.73
CA ARG A 379 40.34 -19.26 -9.48
C ARG A 379 41.87 -19.23 -9.61
N VAL A 380 42.46 -20.22 -10.29
CA VAL A 380 43.91 -20.36 -10.40
C VAL A 380 44.51 -19.18 -11.18
N ALA A 381 43.87 -18.80 -12.27
CA ALA A 381 44.32 -17.67 -13.08
C ALA A 381 44.25 -16.34 -12.31
N VAL A 382 43.21 -16.14 -11.49
CA VAL A 382 43.10 -14.95 -10.62
C VAL A 382 44.23 -14.89 -9.59
N LEU A 383 44.52 -16.00 -8.90
CA LEU A 383 45.61 -16.05 -7.93
C LEU A 383 46.98 -15.77 -8.58
N ASN A 384 47.23 -16.35 -9.75
CA ASN A 384 48.47 -16.11 -10.51
C ASN A 384 48.62 -14.64 -10.92
N ALA A 385 47.55 -14.01 -11.42
CA ALA A 385 47.55 -12.61 -11.77
C ALA A 385 47.83 -11.71 -10.55
N VAL A 386 47.18 -11.99 -9.41
CA VAL A 386 47.42 -11.22 -8.17
C VAL A 386 48.85 -11.40 -7.67
N HIS A 387 49.40 -12.62 -7.73
CA HIS A 387 50.79 -12.90 -7.40
C HIS A 387 51.77 -12.15 -8.30
N ALA A 388 51.47 -12.07 -9.60
CA ALA A 388 52.25 -11.30 -10.59
C ALA A 388 52.14 -9.78 -10.41
N GLY A 389 51.38 -9.30 -9.41
CA GLY A 389 51.26 -7.88 -9.10
C GLY A 389 50.11 -7.16 -9.80
N VAL A 390 49.20 -7.88 -10.46
CA VAL A 390 48.05 -7.27 -11.15
C VAL A 390 47.12 -6.57 -10.16
N ARG A 391 46.91 -5.26 -10.34
CA ARG A 391 45.98 -4.44 -9.56
C ARG A 391 45.09 -3.65 -10.50
N GLY A 392 43.79 -3.62 -10.19
CA GLY A 392 42.79 -2.93 -10.99
C GLY A 392 42.75 -3.39 -12.46
N VAL A 393 42.01 -2.64 -13.27
CA VAL A 393 41.74 -3.00 -14.67
C VAL A 393 42.92 -2.77 -15.60
N ALA A 394 43.76 -1.76 -15.32
CA ALA A 394 44.93 -1.45 -16.15
C ALA A 394 45.98 -2.57 -16.07
N GLY A 395 46.30 -3.05 -14.86
CA GLY A 395 47.21 -4.17 -14.69
C GLY A 395 46.65 -5.48 -15.26
N LEU A 396 45.32 -5.64 -15.28
CA LEU A 396 44.67 -6.82 -15.85
C LEU A 396 44.79 -6.84 -17.38
N ASP A 397 44.62 -5.69 -18.04
CA ASP A 397 44.84 -5.55 -19.47
C ASP A 397 46.30 -5.87 -19.83
N ASP A 398 47.26 -5.30 -19.12
CA ASP A 398 48.69 -5.55 -19.34
C ASP A 398 49.06 -7.03 -19.12
N TYR A 399 48.45 -7.69 -18.14
CA TYR A 399 48.69 -9.11 -17.88
C TYR A 399 48.16 -10.01 -19.00
N VAL A 400 46.91 -9.79 -19.44
CA VAL A 400 46.28 -10.64 -20.47
C VAL A 400 46.84 -10.38 -21.86
N PHE A 401 47.13 -9.12 -22.22
CA PHE A 401 47.65 -8.77 -23.55
C PHE A 401 49.18 -8.71 -23.62
N GLY A 402 49.87 -8.58 -22.49
CA GLY A 402 51.34 -8.53 -22.41
C GLY A 402 52.00 -9.89 -22.53
N GLU A 403 51.33 -11.00 -22.21
CA GLU A 403 51.81 -12.37 -22.49
C GLU A 403 51.83 -12.71 -24.00
N ALA A 404 51.28 -11.85 -24.86
CA ALA A 404 51.24 -12.03 -26.32
C ALA A 404 52.36 -11.28 -27.08
N ARG A 405 53.40 -10.77 -26.41
CA ARG A 405 54.56 -10.11 -27.03
C ARG A 405 55.88 -10.82 -26.80
#